data_AF-A0A8H7BLA5-F1
#
_entry.id   AF-A0A8H7BLA5-F1
#
_cell.length_a   1.000
_cell.length_b   1.000
_cell.length_c   1.000
_cell.angle_alpha   90.00
_cell.angle_beta   90.00
_cell.angle_gamma   90.00
#
_symmetry.space_group_name_H-M   'P 1'
#
loop_
_entity.id
_entity.type
_entity.pdbx_description
1 polymer ?
#
loop_
_entity_poly.entity_id
_entity_poly.type
_entity_poly.pdbx_seq_one_letter_code
_entity_poly.pdbx_strand_id
1 'polypeptide(L)'
;MYQAQGNKKRASYIVSKKILAPMGVPALYRGFVTYCHAEIREALTLFLYPENYPIHIHCTQGKDRTGILVCFLMLIAGVPRDIIVRDYALTQLGLNPIRSAMLEEVKSAGLSEEFANALPESINQFLDFLTETYGSVEAYLDIVGFDKDKRDRVRQIICVRP
;
A
#
# COMPACT_ATOMS: atom_id res chain seq x y z
N MET A 1 -10.90 11.97 29.97
CA MET A 1 -10.08 11.33 28.91
C MET A 1 -10.53 9.91 28.53
N TYR A 2 -11.03 9.08 29.45
CA TYR A 2 -11.51 7.70 29.16
C TYR A 2 -12.71 7.61 28.17
N GLN A 3 -13.70 8.51 28.26
CA GLN A 3 -14.85 8.50 27.34
C GLN A 3 -14.49 8.82 25.87
N ALA A 4 -13.47 9.66 25.65
CA ALA A 4 -13.02 10.02 24.30
C ALA A 4 -12.37 8.84 23.56
N GLN A 5 -11.62 7.99 24.27
CA GLN A 5 -11.05 6.76 23.71
C GLN A 5 -12.11 5.70 23.38
N GLY A 6 -13.13 5.56 24.23
CA GLY A 6 -14.28 4.67 23.96
C GLY A 6 -15.04 5.09 22.70
N ASN A 7 -15.28 6.39 22.53
CA ASN A 7 -15.96 6.93 21.36
C ASN A 7 -15.15 6.75 20.07
N LYS A 8 -13.82 6.92 20.12
CA LYS A 8 -12.94 6.67 18.96
C LYS A 8 -12.96 5.21 18.50
N LYS A 9 -12.87 4.25 19.43
CA LYS A 9 -12.94 2.81 19.09
C LYS A 9 -14.29 2.44 18.45
N ARG A 10 -15.38 2.97 19.02
CA ARG A 10 -16.73 2.75 18.48
C ARG A 10 -16.89 3.36 17.09
N ALA A 11 -16.42 4.59 16.87
CA ALA A 11 -16.47 5.24 15.56
C ALA A 11 -15.67 4.46 14.51
N SER A 12 -14.44 4.05 14.84
CA SER A 12 -13.61 3.22 13.95
C SER A 12 -14.29 1.90 13.59
N TYR A 13 -14.85 1.19 14.57
CA TYR A 13 -15.61 -0.03 14.30
C TYR A 13 -16.79 0.19 13.37
N ILE A 14 -17.56 1.28 13.57
CA ILE A 14 -18.69 1.62 12.69
C ILE A 14 -18.22 1.89 11.27
N VAL A 15 -17.17 2.69 11.09
CA VAL A 15 -16.59 2.98 9.77
C VAL A 15 -16.10 1.70 9.11
N SER A 16 -15.32 0.89 9.82
CA SER A 16 -14.83 -0.39 9.31
C SER A 16 -15.98 -1.30 8.88
N LYS A 17 -17.00 -1.48 9.71
CA LYS A 17 -18.11 -2.40 9.44
C LYS A 17 -19.09 -1.90 8.39
N LYS A 18 -19.37 -0.60 8.35
CA LYS A 18 -20.41 -0.02 7.49
C LYS A 18 -19.87 0.50 6.17
N ILE A 19 -18.59 0.84 6.11
CA ILE A 19 -17.97 1.46 4.93
C ILE A 19 -16.87 0.56 4.36
N LEU A 20 -15.85 0.22 5.16
CA LEU A 20 -14.68 -0.48 4.63
C LEU A 20 -14.97 -1.94 4.26
N ALA A 21 -15.67 -2.69 5.11
CA ALA A 21 -15.96 -4.10 4.87
C ALA A 21 -16.82 -4.31 3.61
N PRO A 22 -17.91 -3.54 3.36
CA PRO A 22 -18.66 -3.65 2.10
C PRO A 22 -17.89 -3.16 0.87
N MET A 23 -16.95 -2.21 1.06
CA MET A 23 -16.13 -1.66 -0.01
C MET A 23 -15.06 -2.65 -0.49
N GLY A 24 -14.51 -3.46 0.42
CA GLY A 24 -13.47 -4.45 0.12
C GLY A 24 -12.08 -3.84 -0.09
N VAL A 25 -11.07 -4.71 -0.19
CA VAL A 25 -9.65 -4.31 -0.32
C VAL A 25 -9.35 -3.55 -1.62
N PRO A 26 -9.87 -3.94 -2.81
CA PRO A 26 -9.55 -3.22 -4.05
C PRO A 26 -9.98 -1.75 -4.03
N ALA A 27 -11.18 -1.46 -3.53
CA ALA A 27 -11.65 -0.08 -3.42
C ALA A 27 -10.93 0.69 -2.31
N LEU A 28 -10.44 0.02 -1.25
CA LEU A 28 -9.53 0.66 -0.29
C LEU A 28 -8.25 1.14 -0.98
N TYR A 29 -7.65 0.30 -1.84
CA TYR A 29 -6.42 0.64 -2.55
C TYR A 29 -6.63 1.80 -3.51
N ARG A 30 -7.77 1.82 -4.23
CA ARG A 30 -8.19 2.99 -5.02
C ARG A 30 -8.30 4.25 -4.16
N GLY A 31 -8.90 4.14 -2.98
CA GLY A 31 -8.98 5.22 -2.01
C GLY A 31 -7.61 5.80 -1.63
N PHE A 32 -6.61 4.96 -1.40
CA PHE A 32 -5.26 5.44 -1.09
C PHE A 32 -4.67 6.28 -2.22
N VAL A 33 -4.76 5.82 -3.47
CA VAL A 33 -4.22 6.61 -4.59
C VAL A 33 -5.09 7.80 -4.97
N THR A 34 -6.38 7.80 -4.65
CA THR A 34 -7.23 8.96 -4.92
C THR A 34 -7.06 10.07 -3.88
N TYR A 35 -6.83 9.72 -2.61
CA TYR A 35 -6.93 10.68 -1.50
C TYR A 35 -5.63 10.89 -0.72
N CYS A 36 -4.61 10.05 -0.88
CA CYS A 36 -3.38 10.11 -0.09
C CYS A 36 -2.14 10.54 -0.90
N HIS A 37 -2.31 11.47 -1.86
CA HIS A 37 -1.20 11.95 -2.68
C HIS A 37 -0.05 12.53 -1.83
N ALA A 38 -0.37 13.31 -0.79
CA ALA A 38 0.64 13.94 0.05
C ALA A 38 1.48 12.90 0.79
N GLU A 39 0.83 11.89 1.38
CA GLU A 39 1.48 10.82 2.13
C GLU A 39 2.32 9.92 1.22
N ILE A 40 1.83 9.61 0.01
CA ILE A 40 2.59 8.85 -0.99
C ILE A 40 3.84 9.63 -1.40
N ARG A 41 3.70 10.94 -1.69
CA ARG A 41 4.85 11.81 -2.02
C ARG A 41 5.85 11.87 -0.88
N GLU A 42 5.40 12.08 0.35
CA GLU A 42 6.26 12.16 1.53
C GLU A 42 7.04 10.86 1.72
N ALA A 43 6.37 9.71 1.64
CA ALA A 43 7.01 8.41 1.78
C ALA A 43 8.08 8.15 0.68
N LEU A 44 7.77 8.47 -0.58
CA LEU A 44 8.72 8.32 -1.69
C LEU A 44 9.89 9.32 -1.59
N THR A 45 9.65 10.52 -1.06
CA THR A 45 10.69 11.55 -0.88
C THR A 45 11.82 11.09 0.03
N LEU A 46 11.54 10.20 1.00
CA LEU A 46 12.58 9.62 1.87
C LEU A 46 13.66 8.86 1.09
N PHE A 47 13.34 8.32 -0.09
CA PHE A 47 14.27 7.56 -0.94
C PHE A 47 15.18 8.46 -1.79
N LEU A 48 14.98 9.78 -1.79
CA LEU A 48 15.84 10.71 -2.54
C LEU A 48 17.20 10.97 -1.85
N TYR A 49 17.28 10.65 -0.56
CA TYR A 49 18.34 11.07 0.35
C TYR A 49 19.16 9.85 0.82
N PRO A 50 20.40 9.67 0.32
CA PRO A 50 21.26 8.53 0.68
C PRO A 50 21.50 8.37 2.19
N GLU A 51 21.46 9.46 2.96
CA GLU A 51 21.61 9.48 4.42
C GLU A 51 20.47 8.77 5.17
N ASN A 52 19.32 8.53 4.51
CA ASN A 52 18.21 7.80 5.12
C ASN A 52 18.40 6.28 5.07
N TYR A 53 19.39 5.76 4.34
CA TYR A 53 19.56 4.33 4.14
C TYR A 53 20.40 3.68 5.26
N PRO A 54 20.07 2.43 5.67
CA PRO A 54 19.00 1.58 5.14
C PRO A 54 17.60 1.97 5.64
N ILE A 55 16.60 1.90 4.75
CA ILE A 55 15.20 2.24 5.07
C ILE A 55 14.41 0.96 5.37
N HIS A 56 13.71 0.92 6.51
CA HIS A 56 12.75 -0.12 6.85
C HIS A 56 11.31 0.39 6.67
N ILE A 57 10.53 -0.27 5.81
CA ILE A 57 9.14 0.08 5.53
C ILE A 57 8.21 -0.89 6.26
N HIS A 58 7.28 -0.38 7.06
CA HIS A 58 6.24 -1.21 7.68
C HIS A 58 4.90 -0.48 7.80
N CYS A 59 3.86 -1.25 8.09
CA CYS A 59 2.57 -0.75 8.53
C CYS A 59 2.13 -1.56 9.76
N THR A 60 0.85 -1.94 9.85
CA THR A 60 0.37 -2.84 10.93
C THR A 60 0.79 -4.29 10.67
N GLN A 61 0.46 -4.82 9.48
CA GLN A 61 0.73 -6.21 9.09
C GLN A 61 1.72 -6.32 7.92
N GLY A 62 2.31 -5.20 7.49
CA GLY A 62 3.27 -5.17 6.38
C GLY A 62 2.68 -5.46 4.99
N LYS A 63 1.34 -5.47 4.85
CA LYS A 63 0.65 -5.91 3.62
C LYS A 63 0.20 -4.75 2.73
N ASP A 64 -0.77 -3.96 3.19
CA ASP A 64 -1.53 -3.06 2.32
C ASP A 64 -0.74 -1.79 1.95
N ARG A 65 -0.53 -0.90 2.93
CA ARG A 65 0.21 0.37 2.73
C ARG A 65 1.67 0.12 2.38
N THR A 66 2.28 -0.88 3.01
CA THR A 66 3.65 -1.33 2.70
C THR A 66 3.70 -1.86 1.27
N GLY A 67 2.81 -2.77 0.88
CA GLY A 67 2.80 -3.34 -0.46
C GLY A 67 2.57 -2.32 -1.56
N ILE A 68 1.69 -1.33 -1.35
CA ILE A 68 1.47 -0.24 -2.31
C ILE A 68 2.72 0.63 -2.47
N LEU A 69 3.38 1.03 -1.37
CA LEU A 69 4.60 1.83 -1.46
C LEU A 69 5.74 1.05 -2.14
N VAL A 70 5.92 -0.22 -1.77
CA VAL A 70 6.91 -1.11 -2.41
C VAL A 70 6.61 -1.30 -3.90
N CYS A 71 5.33 -1.44 -4.26
CA CYS A 71 4.87 -1.51 -5.65
C CYS A 71 5.32 -0.28 -6.44
N PHE A 72 5.12 0.94 -5.92
CA PHE A 72 5.62 2.16 -6.58
C PHE A 72 7.14 2.17 -6.73
N LEU A 73 7.89 1.75 -5.70
CA LEU A 73 9.36 1.67 -5.77
C LEU A 73 9.83 0.68 -6.84
N MET A 74 9.19 -0.49 -6.96
CA MET A 74 9.49 -1.48 -7.98
C MET A 74 9.16 -0.97 -9.38
N LEU A 75 8.06 -0.24 -9.55
CA LEU A 75 7.70 0.40 -10.83
C LEU A 75 8.73 1.46 -11.23
N ILE A 76 9.16 2.30 -10.28
CA ILE A 76 10.24 3.29 -10.49
C ILE A 76 11.56 2.60 -10.88
N ALA A 77 11.87 1.47 -10.24
CA ALA A 77 13.01 0.63 -10.58
C ALA A 77 12.89 -0.07 -11.95
N GLY A 78 11.70 -0.03 -12.59
CA GLY A 78 11.42 -0.65 -13.88
C GLY A 78 11.26 -2.16 -13.79
N VAL A 79 10.84 -2.68 -12.63
CA VAL A 79 10.56 -4.11 -12.46
C VAL A 79 9.27 -4.47 -13.21
N PRO A 80 9.25 -5.58 -13.98
CA PRO A 80 8.05 -6.02 -14.68
C PRO A 80 6.86 -6.30 -13.75
N ARG A 81 5.65 -6.04 -14.25
CA ARG A 81 4.39 -6.20 -13.50
C ARG A 81 4.21 -7.59 -12.92
N ASP A 82 4.53 -8.65 -13.66
CA ASP A 82 4.37 -10.03 -13.21
C ASP A 82 5.26 -10.37 -12.00
N ILE A 83 6.45 -9.75 -11.93
CA ILE A 83 7.36 -9.88 -10.79
C ILE A 83 6.81 -9.11 -9.58
N ILE A 84 6.28 -7.90 -9.77
CA ILE A 84 5.65 -7.11 -8.70
C ILE A 84 4.47 -7.87 -8.09
N VAL A 85 3.61 -8.43 -8.93
CA VAL A 85 2.44 -9.21 -8.48
C VAL A 85 2.88 -10.44 -7.69
N ARG A 86 3.93 -11.13 -8.16
CA ARG A 86 4.50 -12.29 -7.49
C ARG A 86 5.11 -11.93 -6.15
N ASP A 87 5.87 -10.85 -6.08
CA ASP A 87 6.48 -10.35 -4.84
C ASP A 87 5.40 -10.05 -3.79
N TYR A 88 4.37 -9.27 -4.17
CA TYR A 88 3.24 -8.99 -3.28
C TYR A 88 2.56 -10.27 -2.79
N ALA A 89 2.38 -11.28 -3.65
CA ALA A 89 1.76 -12.56 -3.30
C ALA A 89 2.55 -13.36 -2.25
N LEU A 90 3.88 -13.19 -2.18
CA LEU A 90 4.70 -13.83 -1.12
C LEU A 90 4.31 -13.35 0.28
N THR A 91 3.73 -12.15 0.39
CA THR A 91 3.17 -11.63 1.65
C THR A 91 2.15 -12.60 2.24
N GLN A 92 1.32 -13.25 1.42
CA GLN A 92 0.35 -14.24 1.90
C GLN A 92 1.04 -15.40 2.63
N LEU A 93 2.16 -15.89 2.08
CA LEU A 93 2.94 -16.96 2.69
C LEU A 93 3.57 -16.51 4.00
N GLY A 94 4.12 -15.30 4.04
CA GLY A 94 4.72 -14.71 5.24
C GLY A 94 3.72 -14.48 6.39
N LEU A 95 2.44 -14.24 6.06
CA LEU A 95 1.38 -14.01 7.04
C LEU A 95 0.74 -15.31 7.57
N ASN A 96 0.95 -16.45 6.91
CA ASN A 96 0.36 -17.73 7.33
C ASN A 96 0.59 -18.10 8.80
N PRO A 97 1.80 -17.91 9.40
CA PRO A 97 2.04 -18.26 10.80
C PRO A 97 1.20 -17.45 11.80
N ILE A 98 0.79 -16.23 11.44
CA ILE A 98 0.02 -15.31 12.30
C ILE A 98 -1.43 -15.12 11.83
N ARG A 99 -1.85 -15.87 10.82
CA ARG A 99 -3.14 -15.69 10.15
C ARG A 99 -4.32 -15.79 11.10
N SER A 100 -4.31 -16.75 12.02
CA SER A 100 -5.40 -16.90 13.00
C SER A 100 -5.58 -15.65 13.87
N ALA A 101 -4.48 -15.08 14.36
CA ALA A 101 -4.51 -13.84 15.14
C ALA A 101 -5.00 -12.65 14.31
N MET A 102 -4.55 -12.54 13.05
CA MET A 102 -5.02 -11.49 12.13
C MET A 102 -6.51 -11.60 11.85
N LEU A 103 -7.05 -12.81 11.66
CA LEU A 103 -8.47 -13.03 11.43
C LEU A 103 -9.31 -12.52 12.61
N GLU A 104 -8.87 -12.80 13.83
CA GLU A 104 -9.54 -12.30 15.03
C GLU A 104 -9.42 -10.77 15.16
N GLU A 105 -8.26 -10.19 14.84
CA GLU A 105 -8.08 -8.73 14.80
C GLU A 105 -9.04 -8.08 13.79
N VAL A 106 -9.08 -8.58 12.56
CA VAL A 106 -9.93 -8.11 11.47
C VAL A 106 -11.41 -8.18 11.85
N LYS A 107 -11.86 -9.32 12.40
CA LYS A 107 -13.25 -9.46 12.88
C LYS A 107 -13.56 -8.48 14.03
N SER A 108 -12.64 -8.33 14.97
CA SER A 108 -12.80 -7.41 16.11
C SER A 108 -12.89 -5.94 15.68
N ALA A 109 -12.22 -5.60 14.57
CA ALA A 109 -12.29 -4.29 13.93
C ALA A 109 -13.57 -4.09 13.10
N GLY A 110 -14.38 -5.13 12.90
CA GLY A 110 -15.60 -5.09 12.08
C GLY A 110 -15.34 -5.24 10.58
N LEU A 111 -14.15 -5.69 10.19
CA LEU A 111 -13.77 -5.93 8.80
C LEU A 111 -14.11 -7.38 8.36
N SER A 112 -14.27 -7.57 7.05
CA SER A 112 -14.44 -8.88 6.42
C SER A 112 -13.13 -9.66 6.38
N GLU A 113 -13.24 -10.99 6.29
CA GLU A 113 -12.09 -11.90 6.31
C GLU A 113 -11.06 -11.65 5.20
N GLU A 114 -11.50 -11.07 4.08
CA GLU A 114 -10.65 -10.68 2.95
C GLU A 114 -9.53 -9.72 3.35
N PHE A 115 -9.72 -8.89 4.38
CA PHE A 115 -8.72 -7.92 4.83
C PHE A 115 -7.49 -8.60 5.45
N ALA A 116 -7.61 -9.87 5.84
CA ALA A 116 -6.50 -10.71 6.30
C ALA A 116 -5.74 -11.41 5.15
N ASN A 117 -6.11 -11.17 3.88
CA ASN A 117 -5.51 -11.82 2.71
C ASN A 117 -4.64 -10.86 1.89
N ALA A 118 -3.55 -11.39 1.34
CA ALA A 118 -2.69 -10.72 0.36
C ALA A 118 -2.83 -11.41 -1.01
N LEU A 119 -3.99 -11.23 -1.65
CA LEU A 119 -4.28 -11.90 -2.92
C LEU A 119 -3.56 -11.20 -4.09
N PRO A 120 -2.91 -11.93 -5.02
CA PRO A 120 -2.30 -11.35 -6.21
C PRO A 120 -3.27 -10.49 -7.03
N GLU A 121 -4.54 -10.87 -7.03
CA GLU A 121 -5.62 -10.15 -7.69
C GLU A 121 -5.78 -8.72 -7.15
N SER A 122 -5.58 -8.50 -5.85
CA SER A 122 -5.71 -7.17 -5.24
C SER A 122 -4.69 -6.17 -5.80
N ILE A 123 -3.44 -6.61 -6.01
CA ILE A 123 -2.40 -5.74 -6.57
C ILE A 123 -2.52 -5.62 -8.09
N ASN A 124 -3.02 -6.65 -8.78
CA ASN A 124 -3.34 -6.54 -10.20
C ASN A 124 -4.41 -5.49 -10.48
N GLN A 125 -5.56 -5.57 -9.79
CA GLN A 125 -6.64 -4.59 -9.94
C GLN A 125 -6.22 -3.18 -9.57
N PHE A 126 -5.28 -3.04 -8.64
CA PHE A 126 -4.67 -1.76 -8.30
C PHE A 126 -3.85 -1.17 -9.45
N LEU A 127 -3.01 -1.99 -10.09
CA LEU A 127 -2.20 -1.58 -11.25
C LEU A 127 -3.08 -1.29 -12.48
N ASP A 128 -4.12 -2.08 -12.69
CA ASP A 128 -5.12 -1.83 -13.74
C ASP A 128 -5.80 -0.49 -13.50
N PHE A 129 -6.30 -0.24 -12.29
CA PHE A 129 -6.94 1.02 -11.93
C PHE A 129 -6.02 2.23 -12.17
N LEU A 130 -4.74 2.14 -11.79
CA LEU A 130 -3.78 3.21 -12.03
C LEU A 130 -3.65 3.53 -13.53
N THR A 131 -3.54 2.49 -14.35
CA THR A 131 -3.35 2.63 -15.80
C THR A 131 -4.63 3.14 -16.47
N GLU A 132 -5.78 2.58 -16.12
CA GLU A 132 -7.09 2.95 -16.69
C GLU A 132 -7.50 4.38 -16.32
N THR A 133 -7.20 4.82 -15.10
CA THR A 133 -7.65 6.12 -14.57
C THR A 133 -6.69 7.25 -14.90
N TYR A 134 -5.38 7.00 -14.83
CA TYR A 134 -4.35 8.04 -14.96
C TYR A 134 -3.52 7.90 -16.24
N GLY A 135 -3.75 6.86 -17.04
CA GLY A 135 -3.04 6.58 -18.30
C GLY A 135 -1.72 5.80 -18.10
N SER A 136 -0.98 6.11 -17.03
CA SER A 136 0.17 5.33 -16.59
C SER A 136 0.51 5.58 -15.12
N VAL A 137 1.38 4.75 -14.55
CA VAL A 137 1.89 4.94 -13.18
C VAL A 137 2.71 6.22 -13.08
N GLU A 138 3.52 6.53 -14.10
CA GLU A 138 4.32 7.75 -14.17
C GLU A 138 3.43 8.99 -14.21
N ALA A 139 2.36 8.97 -15.01
CA ALA A 139 1.38 10.06 -15.05
C ALA A 139 0.69 10.26 -13.71
N TYR A 140 0.33 9.16 -13.02
CA TYR A 140 -0.16 9.24 -11.64
C TYR A 140 0.88 9.87 -10.69
N LEU A 141 2.15 9.44 -10.75
CA LEU A 141 3.20 9.98 -9.89
C LEU A 141 3.51 11.46 -10.20
N ASP A 142 3.34 11.91 -11.44
CA ASP A 142 3.41 13.33 -11.80
C ASP A 142 2.30 14.14 -11.10
N ILE A 143 1.06 13.63 -11.05
CA ILE A 143 -0.06 14.25 -10.32
C ILE A 143 0.22 14.32 -8.81
N VAL A 144 0.83 13.27 -8.25
CA VAL A 144 1.26 13.22 -6.85
C VAL A 144 2.35 14.28 -6.55
N GLY A 145 3.01 14.82 -7.57
CA GLY A 145 4.14 15.76 -7.45
C GLY A 145 5.48 15.04 -7.27
N PHE A 146 5.55 13.76 -7.65
CA PHE A 146 6.77 12.95 -7.67
C PHE A 146 7.24 12.73 -9.10
N ASP A 147 7.67 13.83 -9.72
CA ASP A 147 8.05 13.95 -11.13
C ASP A 147 9.18 13.00 -11.59
N LYS A 148 9.41 12.99 -12.90
CA LYS A 148 10.43 12.17 -13.55
C LYS A 148 11.82 12.31 -12.92
N ASP A 149 12.26 13.51 -12.59
CA ASP A 149 13.59 13.73 -12.01
C ASP A 149 13.73 13.05 -10.64
N LYS A 150 12.69 13.12 -9.80
CA LYS A 150 12.65 12.41 -8.53
C LYS A 150 12.63 10.89 -8.73
N ARG A 151 11.82 10.39 -9.69
CA ARG A 151 11.78 8.95 -10.02
C ARG A 151 13.14 8.44 -10.50
N ASP A 152 13.79 9.16 -11.42
CA ASP A 152 15.11 8.81 -11.94
C ASP A 152 16.17 8.83 -10.83
N ARG A 153 16.11 9.81 -9.92
CA ARG A 153 17.01 9.89 -8.77
C ARG A 153 16.84 8.71 -7.83
N VAL A 154 15.61 8.35 -7.46
CA VAL A 154 15.34 7.16 -6.65
C VAL A 154 15.87 5.91 -7.35
N ARG A 155 15.57 5.74 -8.63
CA ARG A 155 16.05 4.59 -9.43
C ARG A 155 17.57 4.46 -9.40
N GLN A 156 18.30 5.56 -9.53
CA GLN A 156 19.77 5.56 -9.45
C GLN A 156 20.31 5.14 -8.08
N ILE A 157 19.56 5.41 -7.00
CA ILE A 157 19.96 5.05 -5.63
C ILE A 157 19.65 3.58 -5.35
N ILE A 158 18.45 3.11 -5.72
CA ILE A 158 17.97 1.77 -5.32
C ILE A 158 18.36 0.66 -6.29
N CYS A 159 18.75 0.98 -7.52
CA CYS A 159 19.22 0.01 -8.50
C CYS A 159 20.74 -0.01 -8.58
N VAL A 160 21.33 -1.21 -8.54
CA VAL A 160 22.75 -1.40 -8.86
C VAL A 160 22.91 -1.30 -10.38
N ARG A 161 23.89 -0.51 -10.86
CA ARG A 161 24.25 -0.57 -12.28
C ARG A 161 24.94 -1.92 -12.55
N PRO A 162 24.54 -2.66 -13.58
CA PRO A 162 25.24 -3.88 -13.97
C PRO A 162 26.71 -3.62 -14.30
#